data_AF-W6KHN2-F1
#
_entry.id   AF-W6KHN2-F1
#
_cell.length_a   1.000
_cell.length_b   1.000
_cell.length_c   1.000
_cell.angle_alpha   90.00
_cell.angle_beta   90.00
_cell.angle_gamma   90.00
#
_symmetry.space_group_name_H-M   'P 1'
#
loop_
_entity.id
_entity.type
_entity.pdbx_description
1 polymer ?
#
loop_
_entity_poly.entity_id
_entity_poly.type
_entity_poly.pdbx_seq_one_letter_code
_entity_poly.pdbx_strand_id
1 'polypeptide(L)'
;MREFVEDPELDMVRLGIFTNGIMVDKHLDWLRKKERVSFKVSLDSVGDSYEAIRFRGDWERVSENLVTIRKLIDDEKPQWGVSTNALMMLSGIESLPEFAAFHVQHRIRTSFYSLSYERGNEEILYSEDIVQFPYLTDRVPLWRERFDEAIEIFASGDYSSEAEGLRVYRDMIVEARSQVGDVHKPTRTAASHDRDGIRDRITAYRTIRPEDLVVSEKGFGFDAPDNDSGVLLELDTAELDPMNGFLTIRMTWQGAIIPKHVIRCQPVVHEAPGYDFLGLEKRQEGDTIIKDVYLRASGGEDTAAQSLQFRITSVRPDEFSLLPDRLDILVA
;
A
#
# COMPACT_ATOMS: atom_id res chain seq x y z
N MET A 1 -15.50 27.31 -9.53
CA MET A 1 -14.59 26.73 -10.55
C MET A 1 -14.98 27.12 -11.97
N ARG A 2 -16.25 27.02 -12.38
CA ARG A 2 -16.67 27.52 -13.71
C ARG A 2 -16.41 29.02 -13.88
N GLU A 3 -16.75 29.81 -12.88
CA GLU A 3 -16.44 31.26 -12.84
C GLU A 3 -14.95 31.54 -13.03
N PHE A 4 -14.07 30.80 -12.34
CA PHE A 4 -12.61 30.93 -12.50
C PHE A 4 -12.13 30.64 -13.94
N VAL A 5 -12.80 29.73 -14.65
CA VAL A 5 -12.47 29.40 -16.04
C VAL A 5 -13.00 30.43 -17.03
N GLU A 6 -14.07 31.13 -16.68
CA GLU A 6 -14.73 32.12 -17.53
C GLU A 6 -14.29 33.56 -17.23
N ASP A 7 -13.48 33.78 -16.19
CA ASP A 7 -12.95 35.08 -15.79
C ASP A 7 -11.72 35.48 -16.64
N PRO A 8 -11.84 36.51 -17.51
CA PRO A 8 -10.74 36.96 -18.37
C PRO A 8 -9.54 37.50 -17.58
N GLU A 9 -9.75 38.03 -16.37
CA GLU A 9 -8.64 38.54 -15.55
C GLU A 9 -7.73 37.42 -15.05
N LEU A 10 -8.25 36.18 -15.03
CA LEU A 10 -7.53 35.00 -14.57
C LEU A 10 -6.97 34.17 -15.73
N ASP A 11 -7.07 34.61 -16.98
CA ASP A 11 -6.64 33.86 -18.18
C ASP A 11 -5.18 33.37 -18.10
N MET A 12 -4.31 34.21 -17.57
CA MET A 12 -2.88 33.91 -17.42
C MET A 12 -2.56 32.99 -16.24
N VAL A 13 -3.49 32.79 -15.31
CA VAL A 13 -3.36 31.86 -14.18
C VAL A 13 -3.61 30.43 -14.67
N ARG A 14 -2.70 29.51 -14.34
CA ARG A 14 -2.81 28.10 -14.72
C ARG A 14 -3.73 27.36 -13.74
N LEU A 15 -4.75 26.70 -14.26
CA LEU A 15 -5.60 25.78 -13.49
C LEU A 15 -4.94 24.40 -13.40
N GLY A 16 -4.53 23.99 -12.22
CA GLY A 16 -4.02 22.63 -11.96
C GLY A 16 -5.15 21.69 -11.55
N ILE A 17 -5.30 20.56 -12.25
CA ILE A 17 -6.32 19.54 -11.99
C ILE A 17 -5.62 18.23 -11.65
N PHE A 18 -5.88 17.72 -10.45
CA PHE A 18 -5.45 16.40 -9.98
C PHE A 18 -6.66 15.47 -10.00
N THR A 19 -6.58 14.35 -10.71
CA THR A 19 -7.74 13.49 -10.99
C THR A 19 -7.34 12.04 -11.26
N ASN A 20 -8.30 11.11 -11.24
CA ASN A 20 -8.12 9.74 -11.73
C ASN A 20 -8.42 9.58 -13.24
N GLY A 21 -8.78 10.67 -13.92
CA GLY A 21 -8.96 10.71 -15.37
C GLY A 21 -10.32 10.24 -15.89
N ILE A 22 -11.14 9.56 -15.08
CA ILE A 22 -12.34 8.87 -15.59
C ILE A 22 -13.45 9.82 -16.05
N MET A 23 -13.59 10.99 -15.41
CA MET A 23 -14.69 11.94 -15.67
C MET A 23 -14.26 13.16 -16.48
N VAL A 24 -13.07 13.15 -17.08
CA VAL A 24 -12.51 14.32 -17.75
C VAL A 24 -13.33 14.71 -18.98
N ASP A 25 -13.78 13.74 -19.78
CA ASP A 25 -14.66 13.93 -20.96
C ASP A 25 -15.84 14.85 -20.66
N LYS A 26 -16.51 14.66 -19.51
CA LYS A 26 -17.70 15.44 -19.11
C LYS A 26 -17.39 16.91 -18.84
N HIS A 27 -16.11 17.28 -18.81
CA HIS A 27 -15.65 18.59 -18.42
C HIS A 27 -14.78 19.27 -19.49
N LEU A 28 -14.37 18.57 -20.55
CA LEU A 28 -13.49 19.14 -21.56
C LEU A 28 -14.08 20.38 -22.25
N ASP A 29 -15.38 20.38 -22.58
CA ASP A 29 -16.00 21.49 -23.32
C ASP A 29 -15.94 22.83 -22.58
N TRP A 30 -16.17 22.84 -21.27
CA TRP A 30 -16.07 24.07 -20.49
C TRP A 30 -14.62 24.37 -20.13
N LEU A 31 -13.79 23.36 -19.88
CA LEU A 31 -12.35 23.55 -19.64
C LEU A 31 -11.66 24.19 -20.84
N ARG A 32 -12.08 23.88 -22.08
CA ARG A 32 -11.56 24.50 -23.33
C ARG A 32 -11.64 26.02 -23.34
N LYS A 33 -12.51 26.63 -22.52
CA LYS A 33 -12.56 28.10 -22.39
C LYS A 33 -11.33 28.66 -21.66
N LYS A 34 -10.66 27.87 -20.82
CA LYS A 34 -9.45 28.26 -20.12
C LYS A 34 -8.23 28.18 -21.03
N GLU A 35 -7.42 29.24 -21.02
CA GLU A 35 -6.17 29.27 -21.79
C GLU A 35 -5.11 28.30 -21.24
N ARG A 36 -4.97 28.20 -19.91
CA ARG A 36 -3.91 27.42 -19.24
C ARG A 36 -4.48 26.39 -18.28
N VAL A 37 -4.40 25.12 -18.66
CA VAL A 37 -4.78 23.97 -17.82
C VAL A 37 -3.62 23.00 -17.69
N SER A 38 -3.48 22.35 -16.55
CA SER A 38 -2.50 21.27 -16.34
C SER A 38 -3.20 20.09 -15.67
N PHE A 39 -3.22 18.95 -16.34
CA PHE A 39 -3.75 17.71 -15.81
C PHE A 39 -2.63 16.88 -15.20
N LYS A 40 -2.83 16.44 -13.95
CA LYS A 40 -2.02 15.41 -13.29
C LYS A 40 -2.95 14.23 -12.99
N VAL A 41 -2.85 13.18 -13.79
CA VAL A 41 -3.75 12.03 -13.74
C VAL A 41 -3.11 10.88 -12.98
N SER A 42 -3.74 10.42 -11.90
CA SER A 42 -3.32 9.21 -11.20
C SER A 42 -3.57 7.98 -12.07
N LEU A 43 -2.51 7.31 -12.47
CA LEU A 43 -2.53 6.15 -13.36
C LEU A 43 -1.41 5.18 -12.93
N ASP A 44 -1.75 4.12 -12.20
CA ASP A 44 -0.74 3.20 -11.64
C ASP A 44 -0.38 2.03 -12.58
N SER A 45 -1.19 1.81 -13.62
CA SER A 45 -1.05 0.70 -14.56
C SER A 45 -1.92 0.96 -15.80
N VAL A 46 -1.96 0.03 -16.76
CA VAL A 46 -2.79 0.05 -17.97
C VAL A 46 -3.58 -1.25 -18.11
N GLY A 47 -4.60 -1.27 -18.96
CA GLY A 47 -5.37 -2.49 -19.27
C GLY A 47 -6.06 -3.09 -18.05
N ASP A 48 -6.14 -4.42 -18.02
CA ASP A 48 -6.76 -5.18 -16.94
C ASP A 48 -6.09 -4.92 -15.58
N SER A 49 -4.78 -4.69 -15.56
CA SER A 49 -4.03 -4.37 -14.35
C SER A 49 -4.45 -3.03 -13.74
N TYR A 50 -4.78 -2.03 -14.55
CA TYR A 50 -5.38 -0.78 -14.06
C TYR A 50 -6.71 -1.01 -13.36
N GLU A 51 -7.59 -1.83 -13.95
CA GLU A 51 -8.93 -2.10 -13.42
C GLU A 51 -8.89 -2.99 -12.17
N ALA A 52 -7.90 -3.87 -12.08
CA ALA A 52 -7.64 -4.65 -10.88
C ALA A 52 -7.21 -3.77 -9.69
N ILE A 53 -6.40 -2.74 -9.95
CA ILE A 53 -5.90 -1.82 -8.93
C ILE A 53 -6.98 -0.80 -8.53
N ARG A 54 -7.68 -0.22 -9.51
CA ARG A 54 -8.60 0.90 -9.29
C ARG A 54 -10.03 0.40 -9.16
N PHE A 55 -10.59 0.52 -7.96
CA PHE A 55 -12.00 0.25 -7.73
C PHE A 55 -12.88 1.10 -8.67
N ARG A 56 -13.69 0.43 -9.51
CA ARG A 56 -14.51 1.04 -10.57
C ARG A 56 -13.67 1.81 -11.61
N GLY A 57 -12.43 1.38 -11.83
CA GLY A 57 -11.64 1.80 -12.98
C GLY A 57 -12.32 1.38 -14.28
N ASP A 58 -12.07 2.17 -15.33
CA ASP A 58 -12.48 1.93 -16.71
C ASP A 58 -11.30 2.35 -17.57
N TRP A 59 -10.45 1.39 -17.94
CA TRP A 59 -9.20 1.69 -18.62
C TRP A 59 -9.44 2.30 -20.00
N GLU A 60 -10.40 1.75 -20.76
CA GLU A 60 -10.76 2.25 -22.09
C GLU A 60 -11.07 3.74 -22.01
N ARG A 61 -11.99 4.13 -21.12
CA ARG A 61 -12.36 5.53 -20.93
C ARG A 61 -11.22 6.43 -20.46
N VAL A 62 -10.39 5.96 -19.53
CA VAL A 62 -9.24 6.74 -19.03
C VAL A 62 -8.22 6.95 -20.14
N SER A 63 -7.92 5.92 -20.92
CA SER A 63 -6.99 5.98 -22.04
C SER A 63 -7.49 6.94 -23.14
N GLU A 64 -8.79 6.88 -23.48
CA GLU A 64 -9.42 7.80 -24.44
C GLU A 64 -9.34 9.25 -23.98
N ASN A 65 -9.58 9.50 -22.68
CA ASN A 65 -9.47 10.84 -22.10
C ASN A 65 -8.05 11.39 -22.19
N LEU A 66 -7.03 10.58 -21.85
CA LEU A 66 -5.63 10.97 -21.92
C LEU A 66 -5.20 11.29 -23.36
N VAL A 67 -5.57 10.44 -24.32
CA VAL A 67 -5.28 10.65 -25.75
C VAL A 67 -6.01 11.89 -26.28
N THR A 68 -7.27 12.10 -25.88
CA THR A 68 -8.05 13.29 -26.27
C THR A 68 -7.42 14.57 -25.75
N ILE A 69 -6.99 14.60 -24.48
CA ILE A 69 -6.29 15.77 -23.92
C ILE A 69 -4.98 16.02 -24.66
N ARG A 70 -4.17 14.97 -24.93
CA ARG A 70 -2.93 15.11 -25.69
C ARG A 70 -3.18 15.71 -27.07
N LYS A 71 -4.18 15.19 -27.80
CA LYS A 71 -4.55 15.71 -29.11
C LYS A 71 -4.98 17.17 -29.04
N LEU A 72 -5.78 17.54 -28.04
CA LEU A 72 -6.16 18.94 -27.82
C LEU A 72 -4.94 19.83 -27.56
N ILE A 73 -3.94 19.36 -26.82
CA ILE A 73 -2.69 20.10 -26.61
C ILE A 73 -1.95 20.35 -27.92
N ASP A 74 -1.87 19.34 -28.79
CA ASP A 74 -1.17 19.46 -30.07
C ASP A 74 -1.92 20.36 -31.07
N ASP A 75 -3.25 20.24 -31.13
CA ASP A 75 -4.06 20.86 -32.19
C ASP A 75 -4.55 22.27 -31.80
N GLU A 76 -4.98 22.47 -30.55
CA GLU A 76 -5.80 23.64 -30.16
C GLU A 76 -5.26 24.39 -28.93
N LYS A 77 -4.60 23.68 -28.01
CA LYS A 77 -4.30 24.14 -26.65
C LYS A 77 -2.81 23.92 -26.28
N PRO A 78 -1.86 24.53 -26.99
CA PRO A 78 -0.42 24.30 -26.76
C PRO A 78 0.06 24.76 -25.37
N GLN A 79 -0.71 25.59 -24.66
CA GLN A 79 -0.42 26.03 -23.29
C GLN A 79 -0.89 25.02 -22.22
N TRP A 80 -1.68 24.03 -22.62
CA TRP A 80 -2.13 22.97 -21.73
C TRP A 80 -1.02 21.94 -21.50
N GLY A 81 -1.12 21.21 -20.39
CA GLY A 81 -0.23 20.11 -20.07
C GLY A 81 -1.00 18.90 -19.57
N VAL A 82 -0.48 17.70 -19.85
CA VAL A 82 -0.95 16.44 -19.28
C VAL A 82 0.24 15.62 -18.86
N SER A 83 0.19 15.13 -17.63
CA SER A 83 1.11 14.12 -17.12
C SER A 83 0.33 13.12 -16.26
N THR A 84 0.91 11.95 -16.09
CA THR A 84 0.42 10.92 -15.18
C THR A 84 1.33 10.80 -13.97
N ASN A 85 0.85 10.15 -12.92
CA ASN A 85 1.65 9.72 -11.78
C ASN A 85 1.27 8.27 -11.46
N ALA A 86 2.28 7.43 -11.22
CA ALA A 86 2.11 6.02 -10.86
C ALA A 86 2.70 5.74 -9.47
N LEU A 87 1.98 5.01 -8.64
CA LEU A 87 2.55 4.37 -7.46
C LEU A 87 3.29 3.09 -7.88
N MET A 88 4.50 2.89 -7.35
CA MET A 88 5.27 1.66 -7.55
C MET A 88 4.70 0.55 -6.67
N MET A 89 3.77 -0.20 -7.24
CA MET A 89 3.01 -1.26 -6.57
C MET A 89 3.33 -2.63 -7.17
N LEU A 90 3.22 -3.68 -6.37
CA LEU A 90 3.38 -5.08 -6.81
C LEU A 90 2.49 -5.39 -8.02
N SER A 91 1.20 -5.07 -7.90
CA SER A 91 0.18 -5.28 -8.94
C SER A 91 0.44 -4.53 -10.25
N GLY A 92 1.26 -3.49 -10.23
CA GLY A 92 1.64 -2.73 -11.43
C GLY A 92 2.80 -3.35 -12.22
N ILE A 93 3.64 -4.16 -11.58
CA ILE A 93 4.91 -4.65 -12.15
C ILE A 93 4.70 -5.39 -13.48
N GLU A 94 3.74 -6.31 -13.51
CA GLU A 94 3.52 -7.18 -14.68
C GLU A 94 3.24 -6.37 -15.96
N SER A 95 2.57 -5.23 -15.80
CA SER A 95 2.16 -4.33 -16.87
C SER A 95 3.14 -3.18 -17.17
N LEU A 96 4.30 -3.14 -16.51
CA LEU A 96 5.25 -2.03 -16.66
C LEU A 96 5.69 -1.79 -18.12
N PRO A 97 6.00 -2.84 -18.92
CA PRO A 97 6.35 -2.65 -20.33
C PRO A 97 5.22 -1.99 -21.14
N GLU A 98 3.98 -2.48 -21.00
CA GLU A 98 2.80 -1.94 -21.68
C GLU A 98 2.49 -0.51 -21.21
N PHE A 99 2.67 -0.25 -19.91
CA PHE A 99 2.57 1.08 -19.34
C PHE A 99 3.59 2.03 -19.97
N ALA A 100 4.86 1.64 -20.07
CA ALA A 100 5.89 2.43 -20.72
C ALA A 100 5.58 2.69 -22.20
N ALA A 101 5.15 1.65 -22.92
CA ALA A 101 4.79 1.74 -24.33
C ALA A 101 3.66 2.75 -24.57
N PHE A 102 2.61 2.71 -23.73
CA PHE A 102 1.50 3.67 -23.80
C PHE A 102 1.98 5.12 -23.66
N HIS A 103 2.83 5.41 -22.67
CA HIS A 103 3.32 6.76 -22.41
C HIS A 103 4.19 7.30 -23.56
N VAL A 104 5.11 6.46 -24.07
CA VAL A 104 5.96 6.80 -25.22
C VAL A 104 5.11 7.02 -26.47
N GLN A 105 4.21 6.09 -26.78
CA GLN A 105 3.34 6.14 -27.96
C GLN A 105 2.47 7.41 -27.99
N HIS A 106 1.90 7.79 -26.84
CA HIS A 106 0.96 8.91 -26.76
C HIS A 106 1.60 10.23 -26.34
N ARG A 107 2.93 10.28 -26.21
CA ARG A 107 3.65 11.49 -25.79
C ARG A 107 3.18 12.08 -24.45
N ILE A 108 2.94 11.21 -23.46
CA ILE A 108 2.47 11.58 -22.12
C ILE A 108 3.57 11.25 -21.12
N ARG A 109 4.00 12.26 -20.36
CA ARG A 109 5.04 12.12 -19.31
C ARG A 109 4.43 11.50 -18.06
N THR A 110 5.23 10.72 -17.32
CA THR A 110 4.83 10.10 -16.06
C THR A 110 5.87 10.33 -14.97
N SER A 111 5.45 10.20 -13.71
CA SER A 111 6.33 10.22 -12.55
C SER A 111 6.01 9.02 -11.65
N PHE A 112 7.05 8.41 -11.08
CA PHE A 112 6.93 7.25 -10.21
C PHE A 112 7.10 7.65 -8.74
N TYR A 113 6.23 7.14 -7.88
CA TYR A 113 6.22 7.42 -6.45
C TYR A 113 6.17 6.11 -5.66
N SER A 114 6.81 6.08 -4.49
CA SER A 114 6.58 5.03 -3.51
C SER A 114 5.18 5.19 -2.93
N LEU A 115 4.61 4.11 -2.40
CA LEU A 115 3.45 4.28 -1.53
C LEU A 115 3.86 5.12 -0.31
N SER A 116 3.00 6.04 0.07
CA SER A 116 3.09 6.72 1.37
C SER A 116 2.32 5.91 2.40
N TYR A 117 2.90 5.73 3.58
CA TYR A 117 2.15 5.27 4.73
C TYR A 117 1.10 6.34 5.08
N GLU A 118 -0.18 6.00 4.93
CA GLU A 118 -1.29 6.82 5.37
C GLU A 118 -2.25 5.96 6.20
N ARG A 119 -2.76 6.50 7.29
CA ARG A 119 -3.62 5.72 8.16
C ARG A 119 -4.91 5.30 7.43
N GLY A 120 -5.21 4.01 7.43
CA GLY A 120 -6.29 3.38 6.66
C GLY A 120 -5.85 2.77 5.32
N ASN A 121 -4.60 2.97 4.89
CA ASN A 121 -4.03 2.34 3.69
C ASN A 121 -3.02 1.23 3.98
N GLU A 122 -2.81 0.88 5.24
CA GLU A 122 -1.72 0.01 5.67
C GLU A 122 -1.80 -1.37 5.01
N GLU A 123 -2.99 -1.93 4.81
CA GLU A 123 -3.13 -3.22 4.13
C GLU A 123 -2.59 -3.14 2.69
N ILE A 124 -2.89 -2.06 1.97
CA ILE A 124 -2.36 -1.83 0.62
C ILE A 124 -0.85 -1.67 0.69
N LEU A 125 -0.34 -0.87 1.63
CA LEU A 125 1.09 -0.69 1.82
C LEU A 125 1.81 -2.04 2.00
N TYR A 126 1.30 -2.90 2.89
CA TYR A 126 1.93 -4.19 3.18
C TYR A 126 1.79 -5.23 2.06
N SER A 127 0.76 -5.12 1.21
CA SER A 127 0.57 -6.05 0.09
C SER A 127 1.16 -5.56 -1.23
N GLU A 128 1.39 -4.25 -1.37
CA GLU A 128 1.75 -3.62 -2.64
C GLU A 128 3.08 -2.86 -2.61
N ASP A 129 3.58 -2.40 -1.46
CA ASP A 129 4.83 -1.61 -1.39
C ASP A 129 6.06 -2.49 -1.55
N ILE A 130 6.45 -2.70 -2.80
CA ILE A 130 7.64 -3.47 -3.18
C ILE A 130 8.95 -2.80 -2.78
N VAL A 131 8.94 -1.50 -2.46
CA VAL A 131 10.14 -0.78 -2.05
C VAL A 131 10.41 -1.05 -0.59
N GLN A 132 9.37 -0.95 0.25
CA GLN A 132 9.48 -1.26 1.67
C GLN A 132 9.51 -2.77 1.95
N PHE A 133 8.81 -3.58 1.15
CA PHE A 133 8.67 -5.03 1.30
C PHE A 133 9.15 -5.75 0.04
N PRO A 134 10.47 -5.78 -0.20
CA PRO A 134 11.00 -6.26 -1.48
C PRO A 134 10.79 -7.75 -1.72
N TYR A 135 10.50 -8.54 -0.68
CA TYR A 135 10.11 -9.96 -0.81
C TYR A 135 8.78 -10.14 -1.56
N LEU A 136 7.92 -9.13 -1.63
CA LEU A 136 6.67 -9.18 -2.40
C LEU A 136 6.92 -9.51 -3.89
N THR A 137 8.07 -9.10 -4.43
CA THR A 137 8.48 -9.38 -5.81
C THR A 137 8.65 -10.86 -6.12
N ASP A 138 8.74 -11.75 -5.13
CA ASP A 138 8.75 -13.21 -5.35
C ASP A 138 7.43 -13.72 -5.96
N ARG A 139 6.35 -12.94 -5.84
CA ARG A 139 5.03 -13.25 -6.39
C ARG A 139 4.89 -12.93 -7.87
N VAL A 140 5.81 -12.14 -8.41
CA VAL A 140 5.81 -11.72 -9.82
C VAL A 140 7.05 -12.33 -10.49
N PRO A 141 6.90 -13.45 -11.22
CA PRO A 141 8.00 -14.02 -11.97
C PRO A 141 8.59 -12.97 -12.90
N LEU A 142 9.92 -12.97 -13.04
CA LEU A 142 10.63 -12.12 -13.99
C LEU A 142 10.43 -10.60 -13.73
N TRP A 143 10.07 -10.20 -12.49
CA TRP A 143 9.84 -8.78 -12.17
C TRP A 143 10.98 -7.87 -12.63
N ARG A 144 12.24 -8.30 -12.50
CA ARG A 144 13.41 -7.52 -12.91
C ARG A 144 13.42 -7.27 -14.42
N GLU A 145 13.09 -8.27 -15.21
CA GLU A 145 13.03 -8.16 -16.67
C GLU A 145 11.91 -7.22 -17.10
N ARG A 146 10.78 -7.19 -16.38
CA ARG A 146 9.70 -6.21 -16.62
C ARG A 146 10.16 -4.77 -16.40
N PHE A 147 10.94 -4.52 -15.35
CA PHE A 147 11.57 -3.22 -15.15
C PHE A 147 12.55 -2.89 -16.27
N ASP A 148 13.44 -3.82 -16.62
CA ASP A 148 14.47 -3.63 -17.63
C ASP A 148 13.86 -3.30 -19.01
N GLU A 149 12.81 -4.02 -19.41
CA GLU A 149 12.07 -3.79 -20.64
C GLU A 149 11.38 -2.40 -20.64
N ALA A 150 10.69 -2.03 -19.55
CA ALA A 150 10.07 -0.72 -19.43
C ALA A 150 11.09 0.44 -19.46
N ILE A 151 12.25 0.25 -18.82
CA ILE A 151 13.38 1.20 -18.84
C ILE A 151 13.90 1.38 -20.27
N GLU A 152 14.05 0.29 -21.03
CA GLU A 152 14.50 0.33 -22.42
C GLU A 152 13.49 1.05 -23.33
N ILE A 153 12.19 0.79 -23.15
CA ILE A 153 11.12 1.46 -23.89
C ILE A 153 11.15 2.97 -23.64
N PHE A 154 11.20 3.40 -22.37
CA PHE A 154 11.29 4.83 -22.06
C PHE A 154 12.58 5.46 -22.59
N ALA A 155 13.73 4.81 -22.41
CA ALA A 155 15.01 5.32 -22.90
C ALA A 155 15.01 5.50 -24.42
N SER A 156 14.46 4.54 -25.16
CA SER A 156 14.38 4.57 -26.62
C SER A 156 13.38 5.62 -27.15
N GLY A 157 12.41 6.03 -26.32
CA GLY A 157 11.42 7.06 -26.65
C GLY A 157 11.79 8.49 -26.28
N ASP A 158 13.03 8.77 -25.82
CA ASP A 158 13.46 10.05 -25.24
C ASP A 158 12.76 10.41 -23.90
N TYR A 159 12.48 9.39 -23.08
CA TYR A 159 11.94 9.51 -21.71
C TYR A 159 12.99 9.16 -20.66
N SER A 160 14.13 9.86 -20.71
CA SER A 160 15.29 9.57 -19.85
C SER A 160 14.99 9.74 -18.36
N SER A 161 14.17 10.72 -17.96
CA SER A 161 13.75 10.91 -16.57
C SER A 161 12.94 9.75 -16.02
N GLU A 162 12.01 9.22 -16.81
CA GLU A 162 11.14 8.12 -16.44
C GLU A 162 11.92 6.80 -16.39
N ALA A 163 12.80 6.57 -17.37
CA ALA A 163 13.73 5.45 -17.37
C ALA A 163 14.63 5.47 -16.12
N GLU A 164 15.14 6.65 -15.74
CA GLU A 164 15.97 6.78 -14.53
C GLU A 164 15.16 6.56 -13.25
N GLY A 165 13.93 7.08 -13.17
CA GLY A 165 13.03 6.82 -12.05
C GLY A 165 12.81 5.33 -11.82
N LEU A 166 12.56 4.56 -12.88
CA LEU A 166 12.42 3.10 -12.78
C LEU A 166 13.71 2.40 -12.38
N ARG A 167 14.89 2.84 -12.87
CA ARG A 167 16.19 2.28 -12.43
C ARG A 167 16.37 2.44 -10.94
N VAL A 168 16.11 3.64 -10.40
CA VAL A 168 16.21 3.91 -8.97
C VAL A 168 15.34 2.95 -8.17
N TYR A 169 14.06 2.78 -8.52
CA TYR A 169 13.18 1.84 -7.82
C TYR A 169 13.64 0.38 -7.95
N ARG A 170 14.03 -0.07 -9.14
CA ARG A 170 14.58 -1.42 -9.36
C ARG A 170 15.79 -1.66 -8.48
N ASP A 171 16.73 -0.73 -8.45
CA ASP A 171 17.99 -0.86 -7.71
C ASP A 171 17.75 -0.81 -6.19
N MET A 172 16.82 0.05 -5.72
CA MET A 172 16.37 0.04 -4.32
C MET A 172 15.80 -1.32 -3.91
N ILE A 173 14.96 -1.94 -4.76
CA ILE A 173 14.42 -3.28 -4.50
C ILE A 173 15.56 -4.30 -4.44
N VAL A 174 16.48 -4.29 -5.40
CA VAL A 174 17.63 -5.21 -5.42
C VAL A 174 18.48 -5.09 -4.16
N GLU A 175 18.80 -3.86 -3.74
CA GLU A 175 19.58 -3.61 -2.55
C GLU A 175 18.84 -4.03 -1.29
N ALA A 176 17.55 -3.67 -1.15
CA ALA A 176 16.74 -4.07 -0.02
C ALA A 176 16.62 -5.60 0.10
N ARG A 177 16.48 -6.33 -1.02
CA ARG A 177 16.54 -7.81 -1.02
C ARG A 177 17.88 -8.37 -0.57
N SER A 178 18.98 -7.69 -0.85
CA SER A 178 20.31 -8.14 -0.43
C SER A 178 20.53 -7.98 1.08
N GLN A 179 19.82 -7.02 1.70
CA GLN A 179 19.88 -6.74 3.13
C GLN A 179 18.88 -7.59 3.93
N VAL A 180 17.71 -7.85 3.35
CA VAL A 180 16.74 -8.83 3.84
C VAL A 180 17.17 -10.20 3.32
N GLY A 181 18.27 -10.75 3.86
CA GLY A 181 18.59 -12.16 3.66
C GLY A 181 17.37 -13.02 3.98
N ASP A 182 17.22 -14.19 3.32
CA ASP A 182 16.05 -15.09 3.44
C ASP A 182 15.37 -14.92 4.78
N VAL A 183 14.23 -14.18 4.83
CA VAL A 183 13.49 -13.95 6.08
C VAL A 183 13.31 -15.33 6.69
N HIS A 184 14.03 -15.60 7.78
CA HIS A 184 14.17 -16.96 8.22
C HIS A 184 12.79 -17.47 8.59
N LYS A 185 12.38 -18.57 7.96
CA LYS A 185 11.13 -19.23 8.32
C LYS A 185 11.22 -19.52 9.82
N PRO A 186 10.23 -19.09 10.61
CA PRO A 186 10.27 -19.32 12.05
C PRO A 186 10.54 -20.81 12.33
N THR A 187 11.51 -21.08 13.19
CA THR A 187 11.98 -22.45 13.47
C THR A 187 11.21 -23.08 14.62
N ARG A 188 10.67 -22.25 15.54
CA ARG A 188 9.86 -22.70 16.68
C ARG A 188 8.83 -21.67 17.12
N THR A 189 7.75 -22.14 17.73
CA THR A 189 6.80 -21.31 18.48
C THR A 189 7.34 -21.07 19.89
N ALA A 190 7.56 -19.80 20.24
CA ALA A 190 8.00 -19.38 21.57
C ALA A 190 6.81 -19.23 22.53
N ALA A 191 5.72 -18.62 22.06
CA ALA A 191 4.49 -18.48 22.83
C ALA A 191 3.26 -18.63 21.93
N SER A 192 2.14 -19.02 22.52
CA SER A 192 0.85 -19.15 21.83
C SER A 192 -0.26 -18.69 22.76
N HIS A 193 -1.14 -17.85 22.25
CA HIS A 193 -2.27 -17.28 22.97
C HIS A 193 -3.54 -17.56 22.17
N ASP A 194 -4.51 -18.21 22.82
CA ASP A 194 -5.87 -18.33 22.29
C ASP A 194 -6.67 -17.04 22.57
N ARG A 195 -7.97 -17.05 22.30
CA ARG A 195 -8.86 -15.89 22.49
C ARG A 195 -8.78 -15.30 23.89
N ASP A 196 -8.81 -16.14 24.92
CA ASP A 196 -8.79 -15.69 26.32
C ASP A 196 -7.40 -15.15 26.67
N GLY A 197 -6.33 -15.83 26.25
CA GLY A 197 -4.96 -15.34 26.41
C GLY A 197 -4.68 -14.03 25.69
N ILE A 198 -5.30 -13.79 24.52
CA ILE A 198 -5.23 -12.51 23.81
C ILE A 198 -5.98 -11.45 24.62
N ARG A 199 -7.18 -11.75 25.11
CA ARG A 199 -8.01 -10.82 25.89
C ARG A 199 -7.29 -10.34 27.15
N ASP A 200 -6.62 -11.24 27.86
CA ASP A 200 -5.89 -10.93 29.09
C ASP A 200 -4.66 -10.01 28.85
N ARG A 201 -4.18 -9.95 27.61
CA ARG A 201 -3.06 -9.10 27.18
C ARG A 201 -3.49 -7.77 26.58
N ILE A 202 -4.79 -7.56 26.36
CA ILE A 202 -5.30 -6.29 25.83
C ILE A 202 -5.25 -5.23 26.93
N THR A 203 -4.56 -4.14 26.63
CA THR A 203 -4.59 -2.91 27.42
C THR A 203 -5.37 -1.83 26.66
N ALA A 204 -5.82 -0.81 27.39
CA ALA A 204 -6.59 0.27 26.79
C ALA A 204 -5.73 1.08 25.83
N TYR A 205 -6.22 1.31 24.61
CA TYR A 205 -5.57 2.18 23.64
C TYR A 205 -6.53 3.25 23.13
N ARG A 206 -6.19 4.51 23.43
CA ARG A 206 -7.03 5.68 23.16
C ARG A 206 -8.46 5.52 23.72
N THR A 207 -9.37 5.01 22.89
CA THR A 207 -10.81 4.96 23.10
C THR A 207 -11.33 3.57 23.41
N ILE A 208 -10.62 2.50 23.04
CA ILE A 208 -11.08 1.12 23.24
C ILE A 208 -10.41 0.53 24.48
N ARG A 209 -11.23 0.13 25.44
CA ARG A 209 -10.81 -0.54 26.68
C ARG A 209 -11.18 -2.02 26.63
N PRO A 210 -10.56 -2.86 27.48
CA PRO A 210 -10.91 -4.28 27.57
C PRO A 210 -12.42 -4.53 27.80
N GLU A 211 -13.09 -3.67 28.57
CA GLU A 211 -14.53 -3.75 28.81
C GLU A 211 -15.41 -3.41 27.59
N ASP A 212 -14.85 -2.72 26.59
CA ASP A 212 -15.55 -2.36 25.34
C ASP A 212 -15.53 -3.51 24.32
N LEU A 213 -14.83 -4.61 24.61
CA LEU A 213 -14.73 -5.76 23.72
C LEU A 213 -16.05 -6.54 23.65
N VAL A 214 -16.60 -6.63 22.45
CA VAL A 214 -17.83 -7.36 22.16
C VAL A 214 -17.50 -8.81 21.81
N VAL A 215 -18.16 -9.75 22.47
CA VAL A 215 -18.12 -11.19 22.14
C VAL A 215 -19.38 -11.53 21.34
N SER A 216 -19.20 -12.16 20.18
CA SER A 216 -20.28 -12.57 19.28
C SER A 216 -20.08 -14.01 18.82
N GLU A 217 -21.08 -14.58 18.14
CA GLU A 217 -20.95 -15.89 17.48
C GLU A 217 -19.82 -15.93 16.43
N LYS A 218 -19.42 -14.75 15.90
CA LYS A 218 -18.35 -14.60 14.91
C LYS A 218 -16.95 -14.47 15.54
N GLY A 219 -16.85 -14.46 16.87
CA GLY A 219 -15.62 -14.22 17.63
C GLY A 219 -15.71 -12.94 18.47
N PHE A 220 -14.56 -12.43 18.92
CA PHE A 220 -14.47 -11.26 19.80
C PHE A 220 -13.75 -10.09 19.12
N GLY A 221 -14.15 -8.86 19.42
CA GLY A 221 -13.67 -7.69 18.70
C GLY A 221 -14.13 -6.38 19.33
N PHE A 222 -14.07 -5.30 18.57
CA PHE A 222 -14.46 -3.96 19.03
C PHE A 222 -15.08 -3.13 17.89
N ASP A 223 -15.94 -2.18 18.25
CA ASP A 223 -16.41 -1.15 17.33
C ASP A 223 -15.45 0.04 17.39
N ALA A 224 -14.95 0.46 16.23
CA ALA A 224 -13.96 1.54 16.16
C ALA A 224 -14.61 2.85 15.68
N PRO A 225 -14.69 3.90 16.51
CA PRO A 225 -15.29 5.18 16.10
C PRO A 225 -14.47 5.93 15.04
N ASP A 226 -13.19 5.57 14.85
CA ASP A 226 -12.30 6.13 13.85
C ASP A 226 -11.22 5.09 13.46
N ASN A 227 -10.46 5.38 12.39
CA ASN A 227 -9.26 4.60 12.03
C ASN A 227 -8.19 4.66 13.12
N ASP A 228 -8.38 5.57 14.08
CA ASP A 228 -7.47 5.85 15.16
C ASP A 228 -7.57 4.87 16.33
N SER A 229 -8.72 4.22 16.42
CA SER A 229 -9.14 3.31 17.47
C SER A 229 -8.64 1.89 17.24
N GLY A 230 -8.32 1.22 18.33
CA GLY A 230 -7.76 -0.13 18.32
C GLY A 230 -7.49 -0.61 19.73
N VAL A 231 -6.95 -1.81 19.83
CA VAL A 231 -6.45 -2.37 21.09
C VAL A 231 -4.93 -2.37 21.09
N LEU A 232 -4.33 -2.24 22.27
CA LEU A 232 -2.90 -2.44 22.48
C LEU A 232 -2.70 -3.81 23.11
N LEU A 233 -1.83 -4.62 22.52
CA LEU A 233 -1.40 -5.90 23.06
C LEU A 233 0.00 -5.73 23.62
N GLU A 234 0.18 -6.14 24.86
CA GLU A 234 1.50 -6.22 25.48
C GLU A 234 1.97 -7.68 25.48
N LEU A 235 3.01 -7.93 24.68
CA LEU A 235 3.63 -9.24 24.54
C LEU A 235 4.91 -9.26 25.37
N ASP A 236 5.03 -10.24 26.26
CA ASP A 236 6.25 -10.46 27.02
C ASP A 236 7.31 -11.05 26.09
N THR A 237 8.42 -10.34 25.93
CA THR A 237 9.53 -10.75 25.07
C THR A 237 10.74 -11.23 25.88
N ALA A 238 10.65 -11.29 27.21
CA ALA A 238 11.76 -11.70 28.07
C ALA A 238 12.20 -13.17 27.85
N GLU A 239 11.29 -14.03 27.39
CA GLU A 239 11.59 -15.43 27.05
C GLU A 239 12.10 -15.61 25.60
N LEU A 240 12.08 -14.53 24.81
CA LEU A 240 12.63 -14.54 23.45
C LEU A 240 14.11 -14.26 23.57
N ASP A 241 14.95 -15.26 23.28
CA ASP A 241 16.40 -15.06 23.18
C ASP A 241 16.69 -13.99 22.10
N PRO A 242 17.00 -12.75 22.50
CA PRO A 242 17.02 -11.61 21.57
C PRO A 242 18.32 -11.57 20.76
N MET A 243 19.27 -12.46 21.06
CA MET A 243 20.67 -12.33 20.70
C MET A 243 20.94 -12.30 19.19
N ASN A 244 20.08 -12.88 18.35
CA ASN A 244 20.20 -12.85 16.89
C ASN A 244 18.85 -13.05 16.15
N GLY A 245 17.73 -12.89 16.85
CA GLY A 245 16.46 -13.48 16.43
C GLY A 245 15.63 -12.62 15.46
N PHE A 246 15.11 -13.27 14.42
CA PHE A 246 13.91 -12.80 13.75
C PHE A 246 12.70 -13.22 14.58
N LEU A 247 11.78 -12.28 14.78
CA LEU A 247 10.52 -12.49 15.50
C LEU A 247 9.38 -12.40 14.49
N THR A 248 8.46 -13.37 14.55
CA THR A 248 7.20 -13.32 13.80
C THR A 248 6.04 -13.35 14.76
N ILE A 249 5.18 -12.31 14.72
CA ILE A 249 3.87 -12.35 15.37
C ILE A 249 2.86 -12.86 14.34
N ARG A 250 2.39 -14.08 14.54
CA ARG A 250 1.37 -14.72 13.71
C ARG A 250 0.00 -14.55 14.33
N MET A 251 -0.88 -13.87 13.63
CA MET A 251 -2.29 -13.74 13.99
C MET A 251 -3.14 -14.61 13.06
N THR A 252 -3.99 -15.43 13.64
CA THR A 252 -4.82 -16.40 12.91
C THR A 252 -6.29 -16.15 13.20
N TRP A 253 -7.10 -16.11 12.14
CA TRP A 253 -8.57 -16.10 12.20
C TRP A 253 -9.09 -17.38 11.56
N GLN A 254 -9.69 -18.27 12.36
CA GLN A 254 -10.17 -19.60 11.97
C GLN A 254 -11.69 -19.62 11.73
N GLY A 255 -12.16 -20.51 10.85
CA GLY A 255 -13.61 -20.72 10.65
C GLY A 255 -14.32 -19.49 10.13
N ALA A 256 -13.56 -18.63 9.47
CA ALA A 256 -13.98 -17.30 9.11
C ALA A 256 -14.84 -17.39 7.85
N ILE A 257 -16.15 -17.66 7.99
CA ILE A 257 -17.17 -17.16 7.04
C ILE A 257 -17.28 -15.64 7.22
N ILE A 258 -16.13 -15.01 7.15
CA ILE A 258 -15.88 -13.60 7.31
C ILE A 258 -15.39 -13.28 5.93
N PRO A 259 -16.26 -12.71 5.08
CA PRO A 259 -15.82 -12.24 3.78
C PRO A 259 -14.50 -11.47 3.95
N LYS A 260 -13.54 -11.61 3.03
CA LYS A 260 -12.23 -10.95 3.12
C LYS A 260 -12.31 -9.46 3.52
N HIS A 261 -13.43 -8.81 3.21
CA HIS A 261 -13.77 -7.44 3.58
C HIS A 261 -14.18 -7.23 5.05
N VAL A 262 -14.14 -8.21 5.96
CA VAL A 262 -14.57 -8.10 7.36
C VAL A 262 -13.40 -8.26 8.35
N ILE A 263 -12.27 -8.86 7.96
CA ILE A 263 -11.03 -8.79 8.77
C ILE A 263 -10.38 -7.43 8.55
N ARG A 264 -10.85 -6.46 9.33
CA ARG A 264 -10.44 -5.05 9.29
C ARG A 264 -9.53 -4.66 10.43
N CYS A 265 -8.91 -5.65 11.05
CA CYS A 265 -7.90 -5.46 12.06
C CYS A 265 -6.54 -5.36 11.38
N GLN A 266 -5.86 -4.25 11.60
CA GLN A 266 -4.51 -4.04 11.11
C GLN A 266 -3.53 -4.05 12.28
N PRO A 267 -2.60 -5.01 12.31
CA PRO A 267 -1.46 -4.90 13.20
C PRO A 267 -0.55 -3.72 12.83
N VAL A 268 -0.17 -2.94 13.82
CA VAL A 268 0.80 -1.85 13.71
C VAL A 268 1.71 -1.95 14.93
N VAL A 269 3.01 -2.01 14.68
CA VAL A 269 4.00 -1.94 15.76
C VAL A 269 3.98 -0.52 16.33
N HIS A 270 3.56 -0.36 17.59
CA HIS A 270 3.36 0.97 18.18
C HIS A 270 4.65 1.50 18.79
N GLU A 271 5.24 0.70 19.68
CA GLU A 271 6.52 0.93 20.32
C GLU A 271 7.23 -0.42 20.42
N ALA A 272 8.39 -0.53 19.78
CA ALA A 272 9.22 -1.72 19.86
C ALA A 272 10.68 -1.32 20.04
N PRO A 273 11.05 -0.75 21.20
CA PRO A 273 12.46 -0.46 21.47
C PRO A 273 13.28 -1.73 21.27
N GLY A 274 14.30 -1.65 20.41
CA GLY A 274 15.13 -2.80 20.08
C GLY A 274 14.55 -3.77 19.04
N TYR A 275 13.48 -3.42 18.32
CA TYR A 275 13.05 -4.17 17.13
C TYR A 275 12.82 -3.25 15.92
N ASP A 276 13.34 -3.66 14.77
CA ASP A 276 13.00 -3.11 13.47
C ASP A 276 11.81 -3.86 12.87
N PHE A 277 10.79 -3.14 12.41
CA PHE A 277 9.73 -3.72 11.61
C PHE A 277 10.25 -4.05 10.21
N LEU A 278 10.15 -5.32 9.81
CA LEU A 278 10.62 -5.81 8.52
C LEU A 278 9.48 -5.95 7.50
N GLY A 279 8.27 -6.24 7.98
CA GLY A 279 7.13 -6.37 7.09
C GLY A 279 5.94 -7.09 7.68
N LEU A 280 4.90 -7.18 6.85
CA LEU A 280 3.69 -7.90 7.16
C LEU A 280 3.27 -8.72 5.95
N GLU A 281 2.99 -9.99 6.18
CA GLU A 281 2.42 -10.87 5.18
C GLU A 281 1.01 -11.30 5.56
N LYS A 282 0.08 -11.19 4.61
CA LYS A 282 -1.26 -11.75 4.70
C LYS A 282 -1.38 -12.93 3.76
N ARG A 283 -1.88 -14.07 4.26
CA ARG A 283 -2.22 -15.24 3.45
C ARG A 283 -3.54 -15.86 3.90
N GLN A 284 -4.11 -16.70 3.03
CA GLN A 284 -5.32 -17.45 3.32
C GLN A 284 -5.07 -18.94 3.04
N GLU A 285 -5.38 -19.77 4.02
CA GLU A 285 -5.22 -21.22 3.98
C GLU A 285 -6.59 -21.85 4.26
N GLY A 286 -7.31 -22.22 3.19
CA GLY A 286 -8.69 -22.69 3.30
C GLY A 286 -9.63 -21.59 3.83
N ASP A 287 -10.27 -21.86 4.96
CA ASP A 287 -11.14 -20.94 5.70
C ASP A 287 -10.41 -20.10 6.76
N THR A 288 -9.08 -20.21 6.81
CA THR A 288 -8.24 -19.54 7.79
C THR A 288 -7.49 -18.38 7.14
N ILE A 289 -7.55 -17.21 7.78
CA ILE A 289 -6.74 -16.05 7.39
C ILE A 289 -5.60 -15.91 8.38
N ILE A 290 -4.40 -15.69 7.86
CA ILE A 290 -3.19 -15.52 8.65
C ILE A 290 -2.54 -14.19 8.29
N LYS A 291 -2.17 -13.41 9.32
CA LYS A 291 -1.29 -12.24 9.18
C LYS A 291 -0.04 -12.47 10.01
N ASP A 292 1.12 -12.49 9.37
CA ASP A 292 2.43 -12.59 10.00
C ASP A 292 3.09 -11.19 10.01
N VAL A 293 3.54 -10.74 11.17
CA VAL A 293 4.32 -9.50 11.32
C VAL A 293 5.76 -9.87 11.64
N TYR A 294 6.68 -9.44 10.77
CA TYR A 294 8.10 -9.75 10.85
C TYR A 294 8.85 -8.59 11.51
N LEU A 295 9.64 -8.94 12.51
CA LEU A 295 10.44 -8.02 13.32
C LEU A 295 11.87 -8.57 13.39
N ARG A 296 12.87 -7.69 13.39
CA ARG A 296 14.28 -8.03 13.65
C ARG A 296 14.72 -7.32 14.92
N ALA A 297 15.34 -8.03 15.86
CA ALA A 297 15.98 -7.37 16.99
C ALA A 297 17.07 -6.40 16.48
N SER A 298 17.00 -5.12 16.86
CA SER A 298 17.93 -4.07 16.44
C SER A 298 18.79 -3.50 17.57
N GLY A 299 18.69 -4.08 18.77
CA GLY A 299 19.46 -3.71 19.95
C GLY A 299 20.62 -4.67 20.26
N GLY A 300 21.70 -4.15 20.86
CA GLY A 300 22.70 -5.00 21.54
C GLY A 300 22.13 -5.61 22.84
N GLU A 301 22.86 -6.55 23.45
CA GLU A 301 22.47 -7.34 24.65
C GLU A 301 21.71 -6.55 25.74
N ASP A 302 22.07 -5.28 25.97
CA ASP A 302 21.51 -4.43 27.03
C ASP A 302 20.23 -3.65 26.65
N THR A 303 19.71 -3.80 25.44
CA THR A 303 18.58 -2.97 24.92
C THR A 303 17.36 -3.75 24.46
N ALA A 304 17.33 -5.07 24.65
CA ALA A 304 16.14 -5.86 24.37
C ALA A 304 14.99 -5.38 25.28
N ALA A 305 13.94 -4.81 24.69
CA ALA A 305 12.75 -4.47 25.44
C ALA A 305 12.18 -5.73 26.10
N GLN A 306 11.76 -5.61 27.36
CA GLN A 306 11.10 -6.68 28.10
C GLN A 306 9.67 -6.93 27.60
N SER A 307 9.06 -5.92 26.97
CA SER A 307 7.76 -6.06 26.33
C SER A 307 7.73 -5.41 24.95
N LEU A 308 6.99 -6.05 24.06
CA LEU A 308 6.68 -5.55 22.73
C LEU A 308 5.23 -5.06 22.73
N GLN A 309 5.04 -3.79 22.39
CA GLN A 309 3.73 -3.19 22.29
C GLN A 309 3.23 -3.20 20.85
N PHE A 310 2.15 -3.93 20.65
CA PHE A 310 1.59 -4.21 19.36
C PHE A 310 0.15 -3.74 19.28
N ARG A 311 -0.16 -2.87 18.33
CA ARG A 311 -1.50 -2.30 18.19
C ARG A 311 -2.28 -3.08 17.14
N ILE A 312 -3.53 -3.41 17.41
CA ILE A 312 -4.47 -3.89 16.41
C ILE A 312 -5.55 -2.83 16.22
N THR A 313 -5.54 -2.14 15.07
CA THR A 313 -6.47 -1.04 14.76
C THR A 313 -7.55 -1.44 13.78
N SER A 314 -8.67 -0.72 13.79
CA SER A 314 -9.61 -0.81 12.69
C SER A 314 -9.07 -0.14 11.42
N VAL A 315 -9.38 -0.73 10.26
CA VAL A 315 -9.15 -0.16 8.93
C VAL A 315 -10.32 0.72 8.49
N ARG A 316 -11.51 0.60 9.10
CA ARG A 316 -12.67 1.46 8.79
C ARG A 316 -13.39 1.93 10.05
N PRO A 317 -13.75 3.22 10.16
CA PRO A 317 -14.58 3.72 11.25
C PRO A 317 -15.97 3.08 11.18
N ASP A 318 -16.66 3.05 12.31
CA ASP A 318 -18.06 2.65 12.48
C ASP A 318 -18.37 1.20 12.07
N GLU A 319 -17.34 0.36 11.95
CA GLU A 319 -17.48 -1.05 11.61
C GLU A 319 -16.77 -1.95 12.63
N PHE A 320 -17.38 -3.12 12.88
CA PHE A 320 -16.88 -4.10 13.83
C PHE A 320 -15.55 -4.70 13.36
N SER A 321 -14.54 -4.63 14.23
CA SER A 321 -13.18 -5.11 14.00
C SER A 321 -12.93 -6.40 14.78
N LEU A 322 -12.80 -7.52 14.08
CA LEU A 322 -12.61 -8.83 14.70
C LEU A 322 -11.14 -9.10 15.06
N LEU A 323 -10.88 -9.38 16.34
CA LEU A 323 -9.55 -9.76 16.84
C LEU A 323 -9.19 -11.20 16.43
N PRO A 324 -7.90 -11.55 16.35
CA PRO A 324 -7.49 -12.89 15.98
C PRO A 324 -7.96 -13.92 16.99
N ASP A 325 -8.28 -15.13 16.52
CA ASP A 325 -8.63 -16.27 17.36
C ASP A 325 -7.43 -16.84 18.10
N ARG A 326 -6.25 -16.66 17.49
CA ARG A 326 -4.98 -17.16 17.99
C ARG A 326 -3.86 -16.21 17.60
N LEU A 327 -2.95 -15.98 18.54
CA LEU A 327 -1.73 -15.21 18.35
C LEU A 327 -0.54 -16.09 18.76
N ASP A 328 0.33 -16.41 17.80
CA ASP A 328 1.56 -17.15 18.04
C ASP A 328 2.75 -16.20 17.91
N ILE A 329 3.69 -16.31 18.85
CA ILE A 329 4.99 -15.65 18.79
C ILE A 329 5.99 -16.70 18.33
N LEU A 330 6.58 -16.49 17.16
CA LEU A 330 7.51 -17.41 16.54
C LEU A 330 8.90 -16.79 16.46
N VAL A 331 9.93 -17.59 16.69
CA VAL A 331 11.33 -17.16 16.60
C VAL A 331 12.08 -18.02 15.60
N ALA A 332 13.01 -17.41 14.87
CA ALA A 332 13.91 -18.11 13.96
C ALA A 332 15.25 -18.42 14.60
#